data_AF-A0A8S3RC67-F1
#
_entry.id   AF-A0A8S3RC67-F1
#
_cell.length_a   1.000
_cell.length_b   1.000
_cell.length_c   1.000
_cell.angle_alpha   90.00
_cell.angle_beta   90.00
_cell.angle_gamma   90.00
#
_symmetry.space_group_name_H-M   'P 1'
#
loop_
_entity.id
_entity.type
_entity.pdbx_description
1 polymer ?
#
loop_
_entity_poly.entity_id
_entity_poly.type
_entity_poly.pdbx_seq_one_letter_code
_entity_poly.pdbx_strand_id
1 'polypeptide(L)'
;MMTTASGEQYLEYNERLTKTRTGHSDSRAFAPKMFATPDNPRCPVNAFKQYIRRRPEDALTPDSRFNLSIKRMVQPDASENA
;
A
#
# COMPACT_ATOMS: atom_id res chain seq x y z
N MET A 1 -9.46 -4.89 1.52
CA MET A 1 -10.21 -3.69 1.07
C MET A 1 -11.63 -3.85 1.53
N MET A 2 -12.24 -2.79 2.03
CA MET A 2 -13.59 -2.80 2.56
C MET A 2 -14.43 -1.72 1.89
N THR A 3 -15.75 -1.87 1.99
CA THR A 3 -16.73 -0.91 1.46
C THR A 3 -17.63 -0.48 2.61
N THR A 4 -17.90 0.82 2.73
CA THR A 4 -18.86 1.35 3.70
C THR A 4 -20.30 1.06 3.28
N ALA A 5 -21.27 1.28 4.18
CA ALA A 5 -22.68 1.23 3.83
C ALA A 5 -23.07 2.28 2.76
N SER A 6 -22.33 3.38 2.66
CA SER A 6 -22.49 4.41 1.62
C SER A 6 -21.83 4.04 0.27
N GLY A 7 -21.16 2.89 0.17
CA GLY A 7 -20.50 2.44 -1.06
C GLY A 7 -19.06 2.94 -1.23
N GLU A 8 -18.50 3.67 -0.27
CA GLU A 8 -17.12 4.16 -0.35
C GLU A 8 -16.11 3.06 -0.02
N GLN A 9 -15.06 2.96 -0.84
CA GLN A 9 -13.99 2.00 -0.64
C GLN A 9 -12.88 2.56 0.24
N TYR A 10 -12.36 1.71 1.12
CA TYR A 10 -11.23 2.05 1.99
C TYR A 10 -10.31 0.86 2.27
N LEU A 11 -9.12 1.18 2.74
CA LEU A 11 -8.15 0.24 3.30
C LEU A 11 -8.11 0.41 4.81
N GLU A 12 -8.17 -0.69 5.53
CA GLU A 12 -7.93 -0.74 6.97
C GLU A 12 -6.54 -1.32 7.19
N TYR A 13 -5.76 -0.71 8.09
CA TYR A 13 -4.38 -1.13 8.34
C TYR A 13 -4.04 -1.00 9.81
N ASN A 14 -3.06 -1.79 10.24
CA ASN A 14 -2.52 -1.72 11.59
C ASN A 14 -1.32 -0.78 11.61
N GLU A 15 -1.31 0.16 12.55
CA GLU A 15 -0.20 1.05 12.82
C GLU A 15 0.33 0.75 14.22
N ARG A 16 1.65 0.49 14.33
CA ARG A 16 2.32 0.49 15.64
C ARG A 16 2.53 1.92 16.09
N LEU A 17 2.12 2.22 17.32
CA LEU A 17 2.36 3.52 17.92
C LEU A 17 3.87 3.66 18.19
N THR A 18 4.46 4.75 17.70
CA THR A 18 5.88 5.08 17.91
C THR A 18 6.14 5.75 19.26
N LYS A 19 5.11 5.89 20.11
CA LYS A 19 5.23 6.62 21.37
C LYS A 19 5.94 5.75 22.42
N THR A 20 7.12 6.20 22.84
CA THR A 20 8.00 5.54 23.83
C THR A 20 7.54 5.70 25.29
N ARG A 21 6.32 6.23 25.53
CA ARG A 21 5.83 6.41 26.91
C ARG A 21 5.34 5.06 27.44
N THR A 22 6.16 4.45 28.29
CA THR A 22 5.88 3.21 29.02
C THR A 22 4.51 3.29 29.69
N GLY A 23 3.61 2.34 29.39
CA GLY A 23 2.30 2.21 30.03
C GLY A 23 1.07 2.41 29.13
N HIS A 24 1.21 2.48 27.81
CA HIS A 24 0.07 2.44 26.87
C HIS A 24 0.28 1.35 25.82
N SER A 25 -0.80 0.72 25.34
CA SER A 25 -0.72 -0.33 24.33
C SER A 25 0.00 0.16 23.08
N ASP A 26 0.81 -0.72 22.47
CA ASP A 26 1.58 -0.42 21.24
C ASP A 26 0.69 -0.26 19.99
N SER A 27 -0.63 -0.45 20.12
CA SER A 27 -1.63 -0.34 19.08
C SER A 27 -2.71 0.68 19.44
N ARG A 28 -3.29 1.29 18.41
CA ARG A 28 -4.48 2.15 18.53
C ARG A 28 -5.70 1.31 18.90
N ALA A 29 -6.65 1.92 19.60
CA ALA A 29 -7.93 1.29 19.97
C ALA A 29 -8.80 0.93 18.75
N PHE A 30 -8.58 1.59 17.62
CA PHE A 30 -9.21 1.28 16.34
C PHE A 30 -8.15 1.28 15.24
N ALA A 31 -8.32 0.40 14.25
CA ALA A 31 -7.46 0.37 13.08
C ALA A 31 -7.73 1.61 12.20
N PRO A 32 -6.70 2.39 11.85
CA PRO A 32 -6.83 3.49 10.92
C PRO A 32 -7.39 3.06 9.55
N LYS A 33 -8.10 4.00 8.90
CA LYS A 33 -8.73 3.81 7.59
C LYS A 33 -8.17 4.80 6.58
N MET A 34 -7.87 4.33 5.38
CA MET A 34 -7.50 5.15 4.21
C MET A 34 -8.60 5.04 3.16
N PHE A 35 -9.37 6.11 2.97
CA PHE A 35 -10.44 6.18 1.98
C PHE A 35 -9.89 6.47 0.58
N ALA A 36 -10.68 6.14 -0.44
CA ALA A 36 -10.38 6.51 -1.81
C ALA A 36 -10.35 8.04 -1.94
N THR A 37 -9.33 8.56 -2.63
CA THR A 37 -9.24 9.96 -3.05
C THR A 37 -9.30 10.00 -4.58
N PRO A 38 -10.50 10.19 -5.16
CA PRO A 38 -10.65 10.35 -6.61
C PRO A 38 -9.72 11.46 -7.12
N ASP A 39 -9.25 11.32 -8.36
CA ASP A 39 -8.37 12.29 -9.05
C ASP A 39 -6.97 12.51 -8.46
N ASN A 40 -6.65 11.85 -7.34
CA ASN A 40 -5.30 11.86 -6.79
C ASN A 40 -4.45 10.72 -7.41
N PRO A 41 -3.31 11.01 -8.07
CA PRO A 41 -2.43 9.97 -8.60
C PRO A 41 -1.85 9.05 -7.52
N ARG A 42 -1.85 9.50 -6.25
CA ARG A 42 -1.45 8.74 -5.06
C ARG A 42 -2.63 8.21 -4.26
N CYS A 43 -3.79 8.02 -4.89
CA CYS A 43 -4.95 7.44 -4.23
C CYS A 43 -4.62 6.06 -3.65
N PRO A 44 -4.77 5.85 -2.32
CA PRO A 44 -4.32 4.63 -1.65
C PRO A 44 -5.11 3.41 -2.14
N VAL A 45 -6.41 3.55 -2.37
CA VAL A 45 -7.27 2.47 -2.87
C VAL A 45 -6.86 2.05 -4.29
N ASN A 46 -6.58 3.01 -5.17
CA ASN A 46 -6.16 2.71 -6.54
C ASN A 46 -4.76 2.09 -6.58
N ALA A 47 -3.84 2.59 -5.76
CA ALA A 47 -2.50 2.00 -5.61
C ALA A 47 -2.60 0.53 -5.14
N PHE A 48 -3.43 0.27 -4.13
CA PHE A 48 -3.64 -1.09 -3.63
C PHE A 48 -4.29 -2.03 -4.67
N LYS A 49 -5.27 -1.55 -5.44
CA LYS A 49 -5.85 -2.33 -6.56
C LYS A 49 -4.79 -2.72 -7.58
N GLN A 50 -3.94 -1.78 -7.98
CA GLN A 50 -2.85 -2.06 -8.93
C GLN A 50 -1.83 -3.05 -8.34
N TYR A 51 -1.57 -2.96 -7.05
CA TYR A 51 -0.71 -3.91 -6.35
C TYR A 51 -1.29 -5.33 -6.38
N ILE A 52 -2.55 -5.52 -5.98
CA ILE A 52 -3.20 -6.84 -5.99
C ILE A 52 -3.23 -7.43 -7.41
N ARG A 53 -3.55 -6.61 -8.42
CA ARG A 53 -3.57 -7.05 -9.84
C ARG A 53 -2.22 -7.54 -10.35
N ARG A 54 -1.11 -7.04 -9.79
CA ARG A 54 0.25 -7.40 -10.19
C ARG A 54 0.84 -8.50 -9.32
N ARG A 55 0.21 -8.84 -8.19
CA ARG A 55 0.68 -9.92 -7.32
C ARG A 55 0.40 -11.26 -8.01
N PRO A 56 1.38 -12.17 -8.03
CA PRO A 56 1.13 -13.52 -8.51
C PRO A 56 0.16 -14.23 -7.54
N GLU A 57 -0.64 -15.17 -8.05
CA GLU A 57 -1.77 -15.75 -7.32
C GLU A 57 -1.34 -16.51 -6.05
N ASP A 58 -0.19 -17.17 -6.12
CA ASP A 58 0.49 -17.85 -5.02
C ASP A 58 0.87 -16.91 -3.86
N ALA A 59 1.02 -15.61 -4.14
CA ALA A 59 1.32 -14.57 -3.17
C ALA A 59 0.09 -13.79 -2.69
N LEU A 60 -1.14 -14.17 -3.05
CA LEU A 60 -2.36 -13.49 -2.56
C LEU A 60 -2.75 -13.88 -1.13
N THR A 61 -2.02 -14.78 -0.47
CA THR A 61 -2.30 -15.18 0.91
C THR A 61 -2.03 -14.02 1.89
N PRO A 62 -2.79 -13.92 3.00
CA PRO A 62 -2.61 -12.87 4.01
C PRO A 62 -1.19 -12.84 4.60
N ASP A 63 -0.56 -14.00 4.74
CA ASP A 63 0.78 -14.15 5.33
C ASP A 63 1.92 -13.98 4.30
N SER A 64 1.59 -13.80 3.02
CA SER A 64 2.61 -13.64 1.98
C SER A 64 3.36 -12.32 2.14
N ARG A 65 4.71 -12.40 2.15
CA ARG A 65 5.59 -11.23 2.29
C ARG A 65 5.41 -10.22 1.15
N PHE A 66 5.47 -8.94 1.50
CA PHE A 66 5.46 -7.83 0.55
C PHE A 66 6.90 -7.44 0.20
N ASN A 67 7.34 -7.74 -1.03
CA ASN A 67 8.63 -7.29 -1.55
C ASN A 67 8.41 -6.30 -2.69
N LEU A 68 8.70 -5.01 -2.47
CA LEU A 68 8.80 -4.03 -3.54
C LEU A 68 10.18 -4.15 -4.18
N SER A 69 10.24 -4.68 -5.41
CA SER A 69 11.47 -4.66 -6.19
C SER A 69 11.73 -3.24 -6.67
N ILE A 70 12.97 -2.76 -6.53
CA ILE A 70 13.38 -1.43 -7.02
C ILE A 70 13.30 -1.45 -8.55
N LYS A 71 12.45 -0.59 -9.13
CA LYS A 71 12.42 -0.40 -10.57
C LYS A 71 13.65 0.41 -10.98
N ARG A 72 14.67 -0.25 -11.53
CA ARG A 72 15.75 0.45 -12.22
C ARG A 72 15.24 0.90 -13.58
N MET A 73 15.21 2.21 -13.82
CA MET A 73 15.04 2.71 -15.18
C MET A 73 16.39 2.56 -15.87
N VAL A 74 16.46 1.69 -16.88
CA VAL A 74 17.60 1.67 -17.80
C VAL A 74 17.53 3.00 -18.55
N GLN A 75 18.52 3.87 -18.34
CA GLN A 75 18.68 5.01 -19.23
C GLN A 75 19.15 4.43 -20.57
N PRO A 76 18.54 4.80 -21.71
CA PRO A 76 19.06 4.38 -23.00
C PRO A 76 20.49 4.91 -23.12
N ASP A 77 21.44 4.02 -23.39
CA ASP A 77 22.84 4.37 -23.57
C ASP A 77 22.94 5.36 -24.74
N ALA A 78 23.30 6.60 -24.43
CA ALA A 78 23.63 7.62 -25.41
C ALA A 78 25.03 7.34 -25.96
N SER A 79 25.15 6.35 -26.86
CA SER A 79 26.37 6.18 -27.66
C SER A 79 26.08 5.52 -29.01
N GLU A 80 25.58 6.31 -29.95
CA GLU A 80 25.84 6.11 -31.38
C GLU A 80 26.42 7.42 -31.91
N ASN A 81 27.74 7.45 -32.10
CA ASN A 81 28.48 8.29 -33.02
C ASN A 81 29.94 7.81 -33.01
N ALA A 82 30.28 6.94 -33.97
CA ALA A 82 31.63 6.65 -34.42
C ALA A 82 31.64 6.72 -35.95
#